data_AF-A0A1U7H3V6-F1
#
_entry.id   AF-A0A1U7H3V6-F1
#
_cell.length_a   1.000
_cell.length_b   1.000
_cell.length_c   1.000
_cell.angle_alpha   90.00
_cell.angle_beta   90.00
_cell.angle_gamma   90.00
#
_symmetry.space_group_name_H-M   'P 1'
#
loop_
_entity.id
_entity.type
_entity.pdbx_description
1 polymer ?
#
loop_
_entity_poly.entity_id
_entity_poly.type
_entity_poly.pdbx_seq_one_letter_code
_entity_poly.pdbx_strand_id
1 'polypeptide(L)'
;MSIGRAILLIALVFPGLMVVATSIYAYNADYATMERTERFVEQLARQRRADDRQLQLAYHRSMVHRMNAFTNGTWGFIGATIAAIGIHGLAITKEESIQDQKRSGN
;
A
#
# COMPACT_ATOMS: atom_id res chain seq x y z
N MET A 1 26.79 7.77 -11.49
CA MET A 1 25.44 7.16 -11.71
C MET A 1 24.94 7.65 -13.06
N SER A 2 24.52 6.78 -13.98
CA SER A 2 24.02 7.25 -15.29
C SER A 2 22.68 7.97 -15.11
N ILE A 3 22.43 8.99 -15.93
CA ILE A 3 21.24 9.86 -15.83
C ILE A 3 19.93 9.05 -15.93
N GLY A 4 19.89 8.02 -16.78
CA GLY A 4 18.73 7.11 -16.90
C GLY A 4 18.42 6.35 -15.61
N ARG A 5 19.45 5.96 -14.84
CA ARG A 5 19.26 5.30 -13.54
C ARG A 5 18.74 6.26 -12.48
N ALA A 6 19.20 7.52 -12.51
CA ALA A 6 18.65 8.56 -11.65
C ALA A 6 17.17 8.81 -11.92
N ILE A 7 16.77 8.83 -13.21
CA ILE A 7 15.38 8.98 -13.61
C ILE A 7 14.53 7.80 -13.12
N LEU A 8 14.97 6.55 -13.28
CA LEU A 8 14.23 5.38 -12.79
C LEU A 8 14.06 5.38 -11.27
N LEU A 9 15.08 5.80 -10.52
CA LEU A 9 15.01 5.92 -9.07
C LEU A 9 13.99 6.98 -8.63
N ILE A 10 14.08 8.18 -9.21
CA ILE A 10 13.26 9.33 -8.80
C ILE A 10 11.81 9.21 -9.29
N ALA A 11 11.60 8.68 -10.50
CA ALA A 11 10.28 8.63 -11.13
C ALA A 11 9.48 7.37 -10.79
N LEU A 12 10.14 6.26 -10.44
CA LEU A 12 9.48 4.96 -10.27
C LEU A 12 9.71 4.36 -8.89
N VAL A 13 10.97 4.22 -8.47
CA VAL A 13 11.29 3.53 -7.20
C VAL A 13 10.83 4.33 -5.99
N PHE A 14 11.24 5.59 -5.87
CA PHE A 14 10.87 6.43 -4.73
C PHE A 14 9.36 6.67 -4.62
N PRO A 15 8.65 7.06 -5.71
CA PRO A 15 7.20 7.25 -5.64
C PRO A 15 6.46 5.95 -5.33
N GLY A 16 6.87 4.83 -5.92
CA GLY A 16 6.29 3.51 -5.63
C GLY A 16 6.42 3.16 -4.15
N LEU A 17 7.62 3.29 -3.58
CA LEU A 17 7.87 3.04 -2.16
C LEU A 17 7.11 3.99 -1.23
N MET A 18 6.97 5.28 -1.60
CA MET A 18 6.15 6.21 -0.83
C MET A 18 4.69 5.76 -0.77
N VAL A 19 4.13 5.32 -1.89
CA VAL A 19 2.75 4.80 -1.95
C VAL A 19 2.60 3.52 -1.11
N VAL A 20 3.59 2.62 -1.13
CA VAL A 20 3.59 1.44 -0.24
C VAL A 20 3.59 1.85 1.23
N ALA A 21 4.49 2.77 1.61
CA ALA A 21 4.63 3.20 2.99
C ALA A 21 3.35 3.89 3.52
N THR A 22 2.76 4.78 2.72
CA THR A 22 1.51 5.48 3.10
C THR A 22 0.34 4.51 3.17
N SER A 23 0.25 3.56 2.25
CA SER A 23 -0.75 2.49 2.27
C SER A 23 -0.66 1.63 3.53
N ILE A 24 0.53 1.13 3.87
CA ILE A 24 0.72 0.28 5.06
C ILE A 24 0.39 1.07 6.33
N TYR A 25 0.80 2.33 6.40
CA TYR A 25 0.47 3.20 7.52
C TYR A 25 -1.05 3.38 7.68
N ALA A 26 -1.74 3.72 6.58
CA ALA A 26 -3.18 3.92 6.58
C ALA A 26 -3.93 2.61 6.92
N TYR A 27 -3.49 1.48 6.36
CA TYR A 27 -4.02 0.15 6.68
C TYR A 27 -3.95 -0.14 8.17
N ASN A 28 -2.79 0.05 8.81
CA ASN A 28 -2.63 -0.19 10.25
C ASN A 28 -3.48 0.74 11.10
N ALA A 29 -3.59 2.02 10.72
CA ALA A 29 -4.42 3.00 11.42
C ALA A 29 -5.92 2.62 11.34
N ASP A 30 -6.40 2.22 10.16
CA ASP A 30 -7.77 1.75 9.97
C ASP A 30 -8.05 0.46 10.72
N TYR A 31 -7.11 -0.49 10.73
CA TYR A 31 -7.28 -1.73 11.49
C TYR A 31 -7.46 -1.47 12.99
N ALA A 32 -6.67 -0.57 13.57
CA ALA A 32 -6.79 -0.21 14.98
C ALA A 32 -8.14 0.45 15.33
N THR A 33 -8.72 1.21 14.39
CA THR A 33 -10.06 1.81 14.58
C THR A 33 -11.19 0.82 14.36
N MET A 34 -11.02 -0.12 13.43
CA MET A 34 -11.93 -1.23 13.18
C MET A 34 -12.07 -2.12 14.41
N GLU A 35 -10.94 -2.51 15.02
CA GLU A 35 -10.91 -3.37 16.20
C GLU A 35 -11.65 -2.74 17.41
N ARG A 36 -11.53 -1.42 17.58
CA ARG A 36 -12.28 -0.69 18.62
C ARG A 36 -13.77 -0.65 18.33
N THR A 37 -14.13 -0.47 17.06
CA THR A 37 -15.54 -0.41 16.63
C THR A 37 -16.21 -1.78 16.76
N GLU A 38 -15.54 -2.86 16.36
CA GLU A 38 -16.05 -4.22 16.51
C GLU A 38 -16.26 -4.58 17.99
N ARG A 39 -15.30 -4.25 18.87
CA ARG A 39 -15.46 -4.44 20.32
C ARG A 39 -16.66 -3.67 20.89
N PHE A 40 -16.93 -2.47 20.39
CA PHE A 40 -18.08 -1.67 20.81
C PHE A 40 -19.41 -2.26 20.31
N VAL A 41 -19.45 -2.74 19.06
CA VAL A 41 -20.60 -3.46 18.49
C VAL A 41 -20.90 -4.72 19.31
N GLU A 42 -19.86 -5.48 19.67
CA GLU A 42 -20.01 -6.71 20.42
C GLU A 42 -20.54 -6.47 21.85
N GLN A 43 -20.11 -5.39 22.50
CA GLN A 43 -20.66 -4.96 23.79
C GLN A 43 -22.12 -4.53 23.69
N LEU A 44 -22.48 -3.77 22.65
CA LEU A 44 -23.86 -3.36 22.38
C LEU A 44 -24.76 -4.56 22.07
N ALA A 45 -24.28 -5.52 21.26
CA ALA A 45 -25.03 -6.72 20.92
C ALA A 45 -25.29 -7.63 22.14
N ARG A 46 -24.32 -7.72 23.07
CA ARG A 46 -24.49 -8.45 24.35
C ARG A 46 -25.42 -7.74 25.33
N GLN A 47 -25.50 -6.40 25.28
CA GLN A 47 -26.46 -5.64 26.05
C GLN A 47 -27.82 -5.65 25.34
N ARG A 48 -28.75 -6.48 25.86
CA ARG A 48 -30.14 -6.67 25.39
C ARG A 48 -31.03 -5.40 25.38
N ARG A 49 -30.44 -4.21 25.53
CA ARG A 49 -31.06 -2.88 25.60
C ARG A 49 -30.62 -1.96 24.44
N ALA A 50 -29.74 -2.40 23.55
CA ALA A 50 -29.28 -1.57 22.43
C ALA A 50 -30.41 -1.43 21.38
N ASP A 51 -30.69 -0.19 20.99
CA ASP A 51 -31.63 0.16 19.93
C ASP A 51 -31.15 -0.44 18.59
N ASP A 52 -32.06 -1.07 17.86
CA ASP A 52 -31.77 -1.85 16.63
C ASP A 52 -31.09 -0.97 15.56
N ARG A 53 -31.41 0.33 15.58
CA ARG A 53 -30.80 1.35 14.72
C ARG A 53 -29.34 1.62 15.04
N GLN A 54 -28.96 1.59 16.33
CA GLN A 54 -27.56 1.74 16.75
C GLN A 54 -26.74 0.53 16.34
N LEU A 55 -27.33 -0.67 16.39
CA LEU A 55 -26.68 -1.89 15.95
C LEU A 55 -26.41 -1.87 14.44
N GLN A 56 -27.39 -1.47 13.62
CA GLN A 56 -27.21 -1.31 12.17
C GLN A 56 -26.16 -0.26 11.81
N LEU A 57 -26.16 0.91 12.48
CA LEU A 57 -25.17 1.96 12.26
C LEU A 57 -23.75 1.48 12.59
N ALA A 58 -23.58 0.74 13.68
CA ALA A 58 -22.29 0.21 14.09
C ALA A 58 -21.79 -0.87 13.10
N TYR A 59 -22.70 -1.70 12.59
CA TYR A 59 -22.39 -2.67 11.53
C TYR A 59 -21.94 -1.98 10.24
N HIS A 60 -22.63 -0.91 9.83
CA HIS A 60 -22.27 -0.15 8.63
C HIS A 60 -20.89 0.50 8.76
N ARG A 61 -20.56 1.05 9.94
CA ARG A 61 -19.25 1.62 10.23
C ARG A 61 -18.13 0.58 10.16
N SER A 62 -18.36 -0.64 10.68
CA SER A 62 -17.39 -1.73 10.57
C SER A 62 -17.09 -2.10 9.11
N MET A 63 -18.11 -2.09 8.24
CA MET A 63 -17.96 -2.40 6.82
C MET A 63 -17.12 -1.36 6.08
N VAL A 64 -17.30 -0.08 6.39
CA VAL A 64 -16.47 1.00 5.84
C VAL A 64 -15.01 0.81 6.20
N HIS A 65 -14.70 0.46 7.45
CA HIS A 65 -13.31 0.20 7.87
C HIS A 65 -12.68 -0.99 7.11
N ARG A 66 -13.43 -2.07 6.88
CA ARG A 66 -12.96 -3.21 6.07
C ARG A 66 -12.68 -2.81 4.62
N MET A 67 -13.55 -2.00 4.02
CA MET A 67 -13.33 -1.47 2.67
C MET A 67 -12.14 -0.53 2.60
N ASN A 68 -11.93 0.32 3.61
CA ASN A 68 -10.78 1.22 3.64
C ASN A 68 -9.47 0.45 3.78
N ALA A 69 -9.43 -0.54 4.67
CA ALA A 69 -8.33 -1.49 4.77
C ALA A 69 -8.03 -2.18 3.43
N PHE A 70 -9.04 -2.73 2.75
CA PHE A 70 -8.85 -3.37 1.44
C PHE A 70 -8.30 -2.39 0.39
N THR A 71 -8.86 -1.18 0.35
CA THR A 71 -8.44 -0.14 -0.59
C THR A 71 -7.01 0.30 -0.33
N ASN A 72 -6.65 0.52 0.93
CA ASN A 72 -5.28 0.84 1.33
C ASN A 72 -4.35 -0.29 0.91
N GLY A 73 -4.65 -1.55 1.20
CA GLY A 73 -3.84 -2.69 0.75
C GLY A 73 -3.65 -2.73 -0.77
N THR A 74 -4.70 -2.43 -1.53
CA THR A 74 -4.64 -2.36 -3.00
C THR A 74 -3.70 -1.26 -3.49
N TRP A 75 -3.79 -0.06 -2.91
CA TRP A 75 -2.86 1.03 -3.21
C TRP A 75 -1.42 0.66 -2.91
N GLY A 76 -1.18 -0.06 -1.81
CA GLY A 76 0.14 -0.58 -1.45
C GLY A 76 0.67 -1.56 -2.49
N PHE A 77 -0.18 -2.47 -2.98
CA PHE A 77 0.21 -3.41 -4.04
C PHE A 77 0.56 -2.69 -5.35
N ILE A 78 -0.21 -1.66 -5.73
CA ILE A 78 0.09 -0.82 -6.90
C ILE A 78 1.43 -0.12 -6.72
N GLY A 79 1.67 0.52 -5.57
CA GLY A 79 2.95 1.15 -5.25
C GLY A 79 4.13 0.17 -5.31
N ALA A 80 3.94 -1.05 -4.82
CA ALA A 80 4.96 -2.11 -4.85
C ALA A 80 5.27 -2.55 -6.29
N THR A 81 4.24 -2.66 -7.13
CA THR A 81 4.39 -2.99 -8.55
C THR A 81 5.19 -1.91 -9.28
N ILE A 82 4.88 -0.63 -9.04
CA ILE A 82 5.61 0.50 -9.62
C ILE A 82 7.08 0.48 -9.19
N ALA A 83 7.35 0.27 -7.89
CA ALA A 83 8.71 0.16 -7.38
C ALA A 83 9.47 -1.03 -7.99
N ALA A 84 8.81 -2.18 -8.15
CA ALA A 84 9.39 -3.38 -8.76
C ALA A 84 9.79 -3.15 -10.23
N ILE A 85 8.96 -2.46 -11.01
CA ILE A 85 9.30 -2.07 -12.40
C ILE A 85 10.55 -1.19 -12.41
N GLY A 86 10.66 -0.25 -11.46
CA GLY A 86 11.82 0.66 -11.38
C GLY A 86 13.11 -0.09 -11.05
N ILE A 87 13.04 -0.99 -10.08
CA ILE A 87 14.17 -1.85 -9.68
C ILE A 87 14.57 -2.78 -10.83
N HIS A 88 13.60 -3.38 -11.52
CA HIS A 88 13.85 -4.24 -12.68
C HIS A 88 14.56 -3.48 -13.80
N GLY A 89 14.10 -2.27 -14.13
CA GLY A 89 14.77 -1.40 -15.11
C GLY A 89 16.21 -1.04 -14.70
N LEU A 90 16.47 -0.83 -13.42
CA LEU A 90 17.83 -0.57 -12.90
C LEU A 90 18.76 -1.79 -12.99
N ALA A 91 18.19 -3.00 -12.88
CA ALA A 91 18.92 -4.26 -12.96
C ALA A 91 19.34 -4.57 -14.40
N ILE A 92 18.41 -4.46 -15.37
CA ILE A 92 18.69 -4.76 -16.79
C ILE A 92 19.62 -3.72 -17.40
N THR A 93 19.43 -2.42 -17.13
CA THR A 93 20.32 -1.37 -17.65
C THR A 93 21.76 -1.47 -17.15
N LYS A 94 22.00 -2.19 -16.03
CA LYS A 94 23.35 -2.53 -15.57
C LYS A 94 24.09 -3.41 -16.59
N GLU A 95 23.39 -4.41 -17.14
CA GLU A 95 23.96 -5.41 -18.03
C GLU A 95 24.24 -4.84 -19.42
N GLU A 96 23.31 -4.06 -19.97
CA GLU A 96 23.51 -3.36 -21.26
C GLU A 96 24.71 -2.41 -21.22
N SER A 97 24.84 -1.59 -20.17
CA SER A 97 25.95 -0.62 -20.07
C SER A 97 27.34 -1.28 -20.02
N ILE A 98 27.45 -2.46 -19.38
CA ILE A 98 28.69 -3.22 -19.33
C ILE A 98 28.98 -3.88 -20.70
N GLN A 99 27.94 -4.33 -21.40
CA GLN A 99 28.06 -4.98 -22.69
C GLN A 99 28.45 -3.99 -23.80
N ASP A 100 27.88 -2.79 -23.81
CA ASP A 100 28.24 -1.71 -24.75
C ASP A 100 29.66 -1.19 -24.51
N GLN A 101 30.07 -1.03 -23.25
CA GLN A 101 31.45 -0.64 -22.93
C GLN A 101 32.47 -1.67 -23.44
N LYS A 102 32.13 -2.97 -23.38
CA LYS A 102 32.98 -4.05 -23.90
C LYS A 102 33.04 -4.07 -25.43
N ARG A 103 31.96 -3.69 -26.13
CA ARG A 103 31.92 -3.59 -27.60
C ARG A 103 32.65 -2.35 -28.14
N SER A 104 32.63 -1.23 -27.42
CA SER A 104 33.29 0.01 -27.85
C SER A 104 34.80 0.04 -27.56
N GLY A 105 35.32 -0.89 -26.75
CA GLY A 105 36.74 -0.96 -26.38
C GLY A 105 37.57 -1.95 -27.21
N ASN A 106 36.99 -2.54 -28.26
CA ASN A 106 37.62 -3.49 -29.18
C ASN A 106 37.66 -2.89 -30.59
#